data_AF-A0A5B7GI08-F1
#
_entry.id   AF-A0A5B7GI08-F1
#
_cell.length_a   1.000
_cell.length_b   1.000
_cell.length_c   1.000
_cell.angle_alpha   90.00
_cell.angle_beta   90.00
_cell.angle_gamma   90.00
#
_symmetry.space_group_name_H-M   'P 1'
#
loop_
_entity.id
_entity.type
_entity.pdbx_description
1 polymer ?
#
loop_
_entity_poly.entity_id
_entity_poly.type
_entity_poly.pdbx_seq_one_letter_code
_entity_poly.pdbx_strand_id
1 'polypeptide(L)' 'MGRLEPHLGMDGLIRVGGRLTRAALQTDQKTPILLPREDRLTEFIVQEIHATKTGHSGREYTLAALRENYRIS' A
#
# COMPACT_ATOMS: atom_id res chain seq x y z
N MET A 1 16.29 -1.36 -9.58
CA MET A 1 15.31 -1.69 -8.53
C MET A 1 15.69 -0.92 -7.28
N GLY A 2 14.82 -0.03 -6.79
CA GLY A 2 15.10 0.78 -5.60
C GLY A 2 15.02 -0.08 -4.33
N ARG A 3 15.99 0.09 -3.43
CA ARG A 3 16.01 -0.55 -2.11
C ARG A 3 14.78 -0.08 -1.32
N LEU A 4 13.97 -1.01 -0.83
CA LEU A 4 12.94 -0.69 0.15
C LEU A 4 13.64 -0.28 1.45
N GLU A 5 13.19 0.79 2.08
CA GLU A 5 13.64 1.22 3.41
C GLU A 5 12.51 0.95 4.41
N PRO A 6 12.32 -0.33 4.81
CA PRO A 6 11.30 -0.71 5.76
C PRO A 6 11.65 -0.17 7.16
N HIS A 7 10.64 0.31 7.88
CA HIS A 7 10.73 0.71 9.27
C HIS A 7 9.46 0.30 10.01
N LEU A 8 9.56 0.17 11.33
CA LEU A 8 8.40 -0.12 12.17
C LEU A 8 7.64 1.18 12.44
N GLY A 9 6.36 1.21 12.08
CA GLY A 9 5.44 2.30 12.41
C GLY A 9 5.06 2.31 13.89
N MET A 10 4.52 3.44 14.36
CA MET A 10 4.02 3.56 15.74
C MET A 10 2.82 2.63 16.04
N ASP A 11 2.15 2.17 14.99
CA ASP A 11 1.06 1.20 15.02
C ASP A 11 1.57 -0.26 15.03
N GLY A 12 2.88 -0.48 15.06
CA GLY A 12 3.49 -1.82 15.02
C GLY A 12 3.51 -2.47 13.65
N LEU A 13 3.13 -1.74 12.58
CA LEU A 13 3.15 -2.26 11.21
C LEU A 13 4.46 -1.92 10.52
N ILE A 14 4.94 -2.83 9.66
CA ILE A 14 6.09 -2.54 8.79
C ILE A 14 5.61 -1.60 7.68
N ARG A 15 6.31 -0.47 7.55
CA ARG A 15 6.00 0.57 6.57
C ARG A 15 7.24 0.87 5.74
N VAL A 16 7.05 1.38 4.53
CA VAL A 16 8.14 1.75 3.62
C VAL A 16 8.02 3.23 3.27
N GLY A 17 9.11 3.98 3.49
CA GLY A 17 9.20 5.38 3.10
C GLY A 17 9.44 5.54 1.58
N GLY A 18 9.23 6.74 1.06
CA GLY A 18 9.72 7.12 -0.28
C GLY A 18 8.77 7.91 -1.17
N ARG A 19 7.53 8.22 -0.74
CA ARG A 19 6.60 9.04 -1.53
C ARG A 19 6.43 10.41 -0.89
N LEU A 20 6.97 11.43 -1.56
CA LEU A 20 6.77 12.86 -1.31
C LEU A 20 6.65 13.21 0.19
N THR A 21 7.73 13.00 0.94
CA THR A 21 7.80 13.30 2.39
C THR A 21 7.36 14.72 2.76
N ARG A 22 7.43 15.66 1.79
CA ARG A 22 7.04 17.07 1.93
C ARG A 22 5.62 17.42 1.44
N ALA A 23 4.89 16.49 0.83
CA ALA A 23 3.52 16.75 0.38
C ALA A 23 2.54 16.72 1.57
N ALA A 24 1.43 17.46 1.47
CA ALA A 24 0.34 17.44 2.44
C ALA A 24 -0.55 16.18 2.29
N LEU A 25 0.08 15.00 2.29
CA LEU A 25 -0.59 13.70 2.20
C LEU A 25 -0.82 13.11 3.60
N GLN A 26 -1.83 12.25 3.72
CA GLN A 26 -2.05 11.45 4.92
C GLN A 26 -0.85 10.53 5.19
N THR A 27 -0.63 10.16 6.46
CA THR A 27 0.53 9.36 6.89
C THR A 27 0.66 8.06 6.11
N ASP A 28 -0.45 7.36 5.87
CA ASP A 28 -0.45 6.08 5.12
C ASP A 28 -0.06 6.24 3.64
N GLN A 29 -0.31 7.42 3.05
CA GLN A 29 0.12 7.73 1.69
C GLN A 29 1.63 8.06 1.62
N LYS A 30 2.19 8.63 2.69
CA LYS A 30 3.63 8.95 2.80
C LYS A 30 4.49 7.73 3.09
N THR A 31 4.00 6.90 4.01
CA THR A 31 4.66 5.70 4.51
C THR A 31 3.69 4.51 4.45
N PRO A 32 3.42 3.98 3.24
CA PRO A 32 2.48 2.88 3.08
C PRO A 32 2.93 1.63 3.83
N ILE A 33 1.93 0.84 4.25
CA ILE A 33 2.11 -0.44 4.91
C ILE A 33 2.67 -1.44 3.92
N LEU A 34 3.70 -2.19 4.33
CA LEU A 34 4.31 -3.24 3.53
C LEU A 34 3.46 -4.52 3.65
N LEU A 35 2.98 -4.99 2.51
CA LEU A 35 2.24 -6.25 2.39
C LEU A 35 3.15 -7.33 1.81
N PRO A 36 3.26 -8.51 2.46
CA PRO A 36 3.99 -9.64 1.90
C PRO A 36 3.32 -10.14 0.61
N ARG A 37 4.11 -10.35 -0.44
CA ARG A 37 3.60 -10.73 -1.78
C ARG A 37 2.87 -12.06 -1.81
N GLU A 38 3.34 -13.02 -1.05
CA GLU A 38 2.85 -14.41 -1.04
C GLU A 38 2.12 -14.69 0.26
N ASP A 39 1.13 -13.84 0.57
CA ASP A 39 0.30 -13.96 1.75
C ASP A 39 -1.18 -13.85 1.37
N ARG A 40 -1.99 -14.75 1.93
CA ARG A 40 -3.43 -14.81 1.71
C ARG A 40 -4.13 -13.52 2.17
N LEU A 41 -3.61 -12.86 3.20
CA LEU A 41 -4.13 -11.57 3.64
C LEU A 41 -3.94 -10.49 2.55
N THR A 42 -2.78 -10.48 1.89
CA THR A 42 -2.52 -9.55 0.77
C THR A 42 -3.49 -9.79 -0.38
N GLU A 43 -3.77 -11.05 -0.71
CA GLU A 43 -4.78 -11.39 -1.72
C GLU A 43 -6.17 -10.87 -1.34
N PHE A 44 -6.59 -11.09 -0.09
CA PHE A 44 -7.88 -10.60 0.41
C PHE A 44 -7.98 -9.07 0.37
N ILE A 45 -6.93 -8.34 0.78
CA ILE A 45 -6.91 -6.87 0.71
C ILE A 45 -7.04 -6.39 -0.74
N VAL A 46 -6.34 -7.02 -1.68
CA VAL A 46 -6.43 -6.67 -3.11
C VAL A 46 -7.83 -6.93 -3.66
N GLN A 47 -8.45 -8.06 -3.30
CA GLN A 47 -9.81 -8.41 -3.72
C GLN A 47 -10.85 -7.46 -3.13
N GLU A 48 -10.73 -7.11 -1.85
CA GLU A 48 -11.61 -6.17 -1.17
C GLU A 48 -11.53 -4.80 -1.83
N ILE A 49 -10.33 -4.25 -2.04
CA ILE A 49 -10.14 -2.97 -2.74
C ILE A 49 -10.69 -3.02 -4.17
N HIS A 50 -10.48 -4.13 -4.88
CA HIS A 50 -11.01 -4.31 -6.24
C HIS A 50 -12.55 -4.27 -6.26
N ALA A 51 -13.20 -4.88 -5.29
CA ALA A 51 -14.66 -4.92 -5.21
C ALA A 51 -15.25 -3.60 -4.67
N THR A 52 -14.72 -3.09 -3.54
CA THR A 52 -15.32 -2.01 -2.76
C THR A 52 -14.88 -0.63 -3.21
N LYS A 53 -13.58 -0.42 -3.44
CA LYS A 53 -13.04 0.90 -3.81
C LYS A 53 -13.05 1.15 -5.30
N THR A 54 -12.81 0.12 -6.11
CA THR A 54 -12.72 0.29 -7.55
C THR A 54 -13.93 -0.19 -8.35
N GLY A 55 -14.90 -0.83 -7.70
CA GLY A 55 -16.12 -1.30 -8.37
C GLY A 55 -15.81 -2.21 -9.56
N HIS A 56 -14.82 -3.09 -9.41
CA HIS A 56 -14.31 -3.98 -10.45
C HIS A 56 -13.64 -3.29 -11.64
N SER A 57 -13.18 -2.05 -11.47
CA SER A 57 -12.38 -1.37 -12.50
C SER A 57 -11.06 -2.08 -12.78
N GLY A 58 -10.43 -1.70 -13.90
CA GLY A 58 -9.20 -2.31 -14.39
C GLY A 58 -8.03 -2.26 -13.40
N ARG A 59 -7.00 -3.04 -13.73
CA ARG A 59 -5.80 -3.27 -12.91
C ARG A 59 -5.11 -1.98 -12.46
N GLU A 60 -4.86 -1.04 -13.37
CA GLU A 60 -4.10 0.17 -13.03
C GLU A 60 -4.82 1.05 -12.02
N TYR A 61 -6.15 1.11 -12.10
CA TYR A 61 -6.96 1.85 -11.13
C TYR A 61 -6.98 1.15 -9.77
N THR A 62 -7.09 -0.19 -9.75
CA THR A 62 -6.94 -0.99 -8.53
C THR A 62 -5.55 -0.84 -7.91
N LEU A 63 -4.50 -0.80 -8.72
CA LEU A 63 -3.14 -0.54 -8.25
C LEU A 63 -2.97 0.88 -7.70
N ALA A 64 -3.61 1.89 -8.31
CA ALA A 64 -3.58 3.26 -7.81
C ALA A 64 -4.25 3.34 -6.42
N ALA A 65 -5.46 2.78 -6.27
CA ALA A 65 -6.18 2.73 -5.01
C ALA A 65 -5.43 1.94 -3.92
N LEU A 66 -4.83 0.79 -4.28
CA LEU A 66 -4.00 0.01 -3.36
C LEU A 66 -2.79 0.83 -2.85
N ARG A 67 -2.15 1.59 -3.75
CA ARG A 67 -0.95 2.38 -3.44
C ARG A 67 -1.21 3.56 -2.52
N GLU A 68 -2.46 3.96 -2.28
CA GLU A 68 -2.78 4.99 -1.30
C GLU A 68 -2.39 4.58 0.12
N ASN A 69 -2.42 3.28 0.44
CA ASN A 69 -2.18 2.81 1.81
C ASN A 69 -1.15 1.67 1.88
N TYR A 70 -0.89 1.00 0.76
CA TYR A 70 -0.13 -0.25 0.74
C TYR A 70 1.00 -0.28 -0.30
N ARG A 71 2.01 -1.10 -0.01
CA ARG A 71 3.09 -1.48 -0.92
C ARG A 71 3.25 -2.99 -0.84
N ILE A 72 3.14 -3.69 -1.97
CA ILE A 72 3.48 -5.12 -2.05
C ILE A 72 5.01 -5.25 -2.15
N SER A 73 5.60 -6.10 -1.30
CA SER A 73 7.04 -6.40 -1.24
C SER A 73 7.54 -7.17 -2.45
#